data_AF-A0A367ZND8-F1
#
_entry.id   AF-A0A367ZND8-F1
#
_cell.length_a   1.000
_cell.length_b   1.000
_cell.length_c   1.000
_cell.angle_alpha   90.00
_cell.angle_beta   90.00
_cell.angle_gamma   90.00
#
_symmetry.space_group_name_H-M   'P 1'
#
loop_
_entity.id
_entity.type
_entity.pdbx_description
1 polymer ?
#
loop_
_entity_poly.entity_id
_entity_poly.type
_entity_poly.pdbx_seq_one_letter_code
_entity_poly.pdbx_strand_id
1 'polypeptide(L)'
;MRMFLVMIVGMMVGGMLGKGPAAAAPGKGTPPAEGAGWRQPLLDLVRADTPGAQAAALDRVLAGAPSCAELRDALRTLVFPPLPRGYQAFSLPGRDGKARPWLLHVPASYRPSRPTPLLVVLHGGVSWEDVATATLQAWAEADPLARLGRERGWLLLYPFGQDGAAWWDEIGQDAVLRQIREVKRLANVDDDRVWLAGFSDGAGGALALAMLHPGEFAAVVACHGHPALAHLDGHLPLRLPMLANTPCLLVSADDDEFFPVDKMRPLVEMAARAGADLTWREIPGRHRFPDEVADHRRLVEFLERHPRDPVPPRLVCEAENPAWGRCHWLAIDEITAAPAAPWAEDFNPITRQEAVNFHFIADERFRGPGVRAQRVFPDSLCAHLGMQKGDVLTALAGRPIRTPADLAAAKATLQAGTDLELTVRRAGQTVTLRGRLPDPTLAFVFDRAGPAATVRARAVGNRLHLETSRAGRLRIFLHPDLVNPDRPLTVIADGRTVFTGQVAPDPAYLLRDYLARRDRRRLYEAEIVLDDL
;
A
#
# COMPACT_ATOMS: atom_id res chain seq x y z
N MET A 1 -1.45 -33.26 1.50
CA MET A 1 -1.09 -34.63 1.96
C MET A 1 0.17 -34.52 2.81
N ARG A 2 0.10 -35.01 4.05
CA ARG A 2 1.11 -35.07 5.13
C ARG A 2 1.42 -33.80 5.96
N MET A 3 0.62 -33.70 7.03
CA MET A 3 0.92 -33.16 8.37
C MET A 3 2.19 -33.79 8.98
N PHE A 4 2.88 -33.06 9.86
CA PHE A 4 3.66 -33.64 10.95
C PHE A 4 3.27 -32.99 12.27
N LEU A 5 2.57 -33.78 13.08
CA LEU A 5 2.22 -33.57 14.49
C LEU A 5 3.16 -34.48 15.29
N VAL A 6 3.94 -33.95 16.21
CA VAL A 6 4.73 -34.77 17.16
C VAL A 6 4.01 -34.78 18.50
N MET A 7 3.55 -35.98 18.84
CA MET A 7 2.87 -36.35 20.07
C MET A 7 3.91 -36.94 21.03
N ILE A 8 4.03 -36.42 22.26
CA ILE A 8 4.82 -37.05 23.33
C ILE A 8 3.84 -37.77 24.26
N VAL A 9 3.99 -39.09 24.34
CA VAL A 9 3.28 -40.01 25.23
C VAL A 9 4.00 -40.05 26.58
N GLY A 10 3.24 -39.99 27.66
CA GLY A 10 3.71 -40.16 29.03
C GLY A 10 3.85 -41.63 29.45
N MET A 11 4.57 -41.84 30.56
CA MET A 11 4.53 -43.08 31.32
C MET A 11 4.60 -42.79 32.83
N MET A 12 3.57 -43.26 33.54
CA MET A 12 3.38 -43.45 34.99
C MET A 12 4.45 -44.41 35.59
N VAL A 13 4.71 -44.63 36.89
CA VAL A 13 4.23 -44.19 38.24
C VAL A 13 5.24 -44.76 39.25
N GLY A 14 5.37 -44.14 40.44
CA GLY A 14 5.93 -44.81 41.62
C GLY A 14 6.06 -43.86 42.82
N GLY A 15 5.10 -43.88 43.74
CA GLY A 15 5.04 -42.99 44.90
C GLY A 15 5.81 -43.47 46.13
N MET A 16 5.98 -42.57 47.11
CA MET A 16 5.68 -42.81 48.53
C MET A 16 5.79 -41.52 49.37
N LEU A 17 5.02 -41.53 50.46
CA LEU A 17 4.73 -40.45 51.40
C LEU A 17 5.94 -39.96 52.22
N GLY A 18 5.91 -38.70 52.66
CA GLY A 18 6.54 -38.33 53.94
C GLY A 18 6.95 -36.87 54.17
N LYS A 19 6.13 -36.17 54.97
CA LYS A 19 6.46 -35.04 55.90
C LYS A 19 6.86 -33.67 55.33
N GLY A 20 6.08 -32.64 55.71
CA GLY A 20 6.58 -31.27 55.91
C GLY A 20 6.38 -30.86 57.38
N PRO A 21 6.70 -29.61 57.77
CA PRO A 21 7.62 -28.65 57.18
C PRO A 21 8.73 -28.22 58.18
N ALA A 22 9.86 -27.71 57.68
CA ALA A 22 10.82 -26.96 58.49
C ALA A 22 10.91 -25.54 57.93
N ALA A 23 10.60 -24.56 58.78
CA ALA A 23 10.68 -23.14 58.46
C ALA A 23 12.16 -22.73 58.29
N ALA A 24 12.48 -22.13 57.13
CA ALA A 24 13.77 -21.50 56.88
C ALA A 24 13.60 -19.97 56.86
N ALA A 25 14.50 -19.31 57.59
CA ALA A 25 14.62 -17.85 57.75
C ALA A 25 14.82 -17.11 56.40
N PRO A 26 14.51 -15.81 56.33
CA PRO A 26 14.60 -15.04 55.09
C PRO A 26 16.06 -14.96 54.61
N GLY A 27 16.35 -15.67 53.53
CA GLY A 27 17.59 -15.51 52.79
C GLY A 27 17.69 -14.09 52.25
N LYS A 28 18.80 -13.43 52.57
CA LYS A 28 19.21 -12.14 52.00
C LYS A 28 19.04 -12.20 50.48
N GLY A 29 18.24 -11.29 49.94
CA GLY A 29 17.98 -11.19 48.51
C GLY A 29 19.30 -11.18 47.74
N THR A 30 19.48 -12.20 46.93
CA THR A 30 20.44 -12.20 45.83
C THR A 30 20.15 -10.95 44.99
N PRO A 31 21.15 -10.10 44.66
CA PRO A 31 20.92 -9.05 43.69
C PRO A 31 20.47 -9.69 42.37
N PRO A 32 19.57 -9.07 41.58
CA PRO A 32 19.19 -9.62 40.29
C PRO A 32 20.45 -9.84 39.46
N ALA A 33 20.59 -11.06 38.93
CA ALA A 33 21.65 -11.40 37.99
C ALA A 33 21.61 -10.41 36.82
N GLU A 34 22.79 -9.99 36.35
CA GLU A 34 22.98 -9.04 35.24
C GLU A 34 22.11 -9.40 34.02
N GLY A 35 20.94 -8.77 33.92
CA GLY A 35 19.99 -8.92 32.81
C GLY A 35 20.48 -8.19 31.58
N ALA A 36 21.33 -8.82 30.77
CA ALA A 36 21.81 -8.22 29.52
C ALA A 36 22.14 -9.19 28.37
N GLY A 37 22.01 -10.51 28.56
CA GLY A 37 22.46 -11.51 27.58
C GLY A 37 21.75 -11.45 26.22
N TRP A 38 20.50 -10.97 26.16
CA TRP A 38 19.70 -10.92 24.94
C TRP A 38 19.87 -9.63 24.10
N ARG A 39 20.47 -8.57 24.64
CA ARG A 39 20.58 -7.27 23.94
C ARG A 39 21.50 -7.34 22.72
N GLN A 40 22.64 -8.00 22.84
CA GLN A 40 23.53 -8.21 21.69
C GLN A 40 22.89 -9.15 20.64
N PRO A 41 22.30 -10.30 21.01
CA PRO A 41 21.46 -11.08 20.09
C PRO A 41 20.34 -10.28 19.41
N LEU A 42 19.71 -9.32 20.09
CA LEU A 42 18.70 -8.46 19.47
C LEU A 42 19.32 -7.56 18.40
N LEU A 43 20.50 -6.99 18.65
CA LEU A 43 21.23 -6.22 17.63
C LEU A 43 21.61 -7.11 16.44
N ASP A 44 22.05 -8.34 16.68
CA ASP A 44 22.34 -9.32 15.63
C ASP A 44 21.06 -9.63 14.82
N LEU A 45 19.92 -9.84 15.49
CA LEU A 45 18.62 -10.11 14.87
C LEU A 45 18.17 -8.96 13.98
N VAL A 46 18.27 -7.73 14.48
CA VAL A 46 17.89 -6.53 13.75
C VAL A 46 18.83 -6.31 12.56
N ARG A 47 20.11 -6.66 12.65
CA ARG A 47 21.07 -6.43 11.56
C ARG A 47 21.11 -7.55 10.53
N ALA A 48 20.64 -8.75 10.88
CA ALA A 48 20.63 -9.91 10.01
C ALA A 48 19.98 -9.59 8.64
N ASP A 49 20.67 -10.00 7.58
CA ASP A 49 20.32 -9.86 6.18
C ASP A 49 19.91 -11.19 5.53
N THR A 50 20.06 -12.30 6.25
CA THR A 50 19.67 -13.65 5.81
C THR A 50 18.66 -14.29 6.78
N PRO A 51 17.71 -15.09 6.27
CA PRO A 51 16.74 -15.80 7.12
C PRO A 51 17.39 -16.71 8.16
N GLY A 52 18.51 -17.37 7.82
CA GLY A 52 19.22 -18.25 8.74
C GLY A 52 19.87 -17.52 9.92
N ALA A 53 20.57 -16.40 9.64
CA ALA A 53 21.13 -15.57 10.71
C ALA A 53 20.04 -14.94 11.59
N GLN A 54 18.93 -14.55 10.97
CA GLN A 54 17.77 -14.00 11.67
C GLN A 54 17.15 -15.04 12.62
N ALA A 55 16.90 -16.27 12.17
CA ALA A 55 16.36 -17.34 13.01
C ALA A 55 17.29 -17.66 14.20
N ALA A 56 18.59 -17.83 13.95
CA ALA A 56 19.56 -18.12 15.00
C ALA A 56 19.69 -16.98 16.02
N ALA A 57 19.58 -15.72 15.59
CA ALA A 57 19.57 -14.57 16.50
C ALA A 57 18.26 -14.50 17.31
N LEU A 58 17.11 -14.81 16.70
CA LEU A 58 15.82 -14.85 17.36
C LEU A 58 15.82 -15.85 18.52
N ASP A 59 16.30 -17.07 18.28
CA ASP A 59 16.39 -18.11 19.32
C ASP A 59 17.25 -17.65 20.51
N ARG A 60 18.36 -16.96 20.24
CA ARG A 60 19.24 -16.41 21.28
C ARG A 60 18.60 -15.26 22.05
N VAL A 61 17.79 -14.43 21.40
CA VAL A 61 17.01 -13.38 22.10
C VAL A 61 16.00 -14.02 23.04
N LEU A 62 15.24 -15.00 22.56
CA LEU A 62 14.19 -15.67 23.33
C LEU A 62 14.75 -16.51 24.48
N ALA A 63 15.92 -17.12 24.30
CA ALA A 63 16.62 -17.84 25.37
C ALA A 63 16.99 -16.93 26.56
N GLY A 64 17.18 -15.63 26.32
CA GLY A 64 17.40 -14.64 27.38
C GLY A 64 16.12 -14.15 28.06
N ALA A 65 14.95 -14.64 27.65
CA ALA A 65 13.63 -14.38 28.23
C ALA A 65 13.29 -12.90 28.50
N PRO A 66 13.49 -11.97 27.54
CA PRO A 66 13.09 -10.59 27.71
C PRO A 66 11.58 -10.44 27.80
N SER A 67 11.10 -9.47 28.58
CA SER A 67 9.71 -9.04 28.55
C SER A 67 9.40 -8.24 27.28
N CYS A 68 8.12 -8.17 26.87
CA CYS A 68 7.71 -7.32 25.76
C CYS A 68 8.04 -5.85 25.99
N ALA A 69 7.90 -5.35 27.23
CA ALA A 69 8.26 -3.98 27.58
C ALA A 69 9.74 -3.68 27.32
N GLU A 70 10.65 -4.57 27.76
CA GLU A 70 12.09 -4.43 27.51
C GLU A 70 12.43 -4.49 26.02
N LEU A 71 11.75 -5.35 25.25
CA LEU A 71 11.91 -5.45 23.80
C LEU A 71 11.44 -4.17 23.09
N ARG A 72 10.26 -3.64 23.43
CA ARG A 72 9.75 -2.38 22.87
C ARG A 72 10.74 -1.25 23.11
N ASP A 73 11.22 -1.11 24.33
CA ASP A 73 12.18 -0.06 24.69
C ASP A 73 13.49 -0.22 23.90
N ALA A 74 14.04 -1.44 23.86
CA ALA A 74 15.27 -1.71 23.13
C ALA A 74 15.14 -1.47 21.62
N LEU A 75 14.02 -1.87 21.00
CA LEU A 75 13.74 -1.63 19.59
C LEU A 75 13.58 -0.13 19.29
N ARG A 76 12.90 0.62 20.15
CA ARG A 76 12.71 2.08 19.99
C ARG A 76 14.02 2.86 20.13
N THR A 77 14.99 2.35 20.91
CA THR A 77 16.30 2.98 21.12
C THR A 77 17.43 2.37 20.28
N LEU A 78 17.11 1.69 19.17
CA LEU A 78 18.12 1.12 18.28
C LEU A 78 19.08 2.19 17.73
N VAL A 79 20.36 1.84 17.68
CA VAL A 79 21.41 2.67 17.11
C VAL A 79 21.75 2.19 15.70
N PHE A 80 21.65 3.10 14.74
CA PHE A 80 21.92 2.84 13.33
C PHE A 80 23.33 3.29 12.95
N PRO A 81 23.99 2.61 11.99
CA PRO A 81 25.23 3.10 11.42
C PRO A 81 25.00 4.35 10.54
N PRO A 82 26.05 5.15 10.27
CA PRO A 82 25.99 6.16 9.23
C PRO A 82 25.73 5.52 7.87
N LEU A 83 25.00 6.23 7.01
CA LEU A 83 24.77 5.84 5.62
C LEU A 83 25.46 6.83 4.67
N PRO A 84 25.98 6.37 3.52
CA PRO A 84 26.43 7.26 2.45
C PRO A 84 25.31 8.21 2.01
N ARG A 85 25.66 9.48 1.79
CA ARG A 85 24.72 10.53 1.35
C ARG A 85 24.49 10.46 -0.15
N GLY A 86 23.36 11.00 -0.61
CA GLY A 86 22.97 10.99 -2.01
C GLY A 86 22.29 9.68 -2.42
N TYR A 87 22.23 9.42 -3.72
CA TYR A 87 21.60 8.22 -4.27
C TYR A 87 22.48 6.98 -4.07
N GLN A 88 21.86 5.94 -3.55
CA GLN A 88 22.42 4.60 -3.42
C GLN A 88 21.53 3.61 -4.16
N ALA A 89 22.13 2.82 -5.04
CA ALA A 89 21.42 1.79 -5.79
C ALA A 89 21.52 0.44 -5.07
N PHE A 90 20.39 -0.23 -4.98
CA PHE A 90 20.26 -1.55 -4.39
C PHE A 90 19.51 -2.47 -5.35
N SER A 91 19.55 -3.76 -5.06
CA SER A 91 18.77 -4.76 -5.80
C SER A 91 18.32 -5.86 -4.85
N LEU A 92 17.08 -6.31 -5.02
CA LEU A 92 16.51 -7.44 -4.27
C LEU A 92 15.84 -8.40 -5.25
N PRO A 93 16.00 -9.72 -5.08
CA PRO A 93 15.23 -10.69 -5.86
C PRO A 93 13.76 -10.62 -5.47
N GLY A 94 12.89 -10.45 -6.47
CA GLY A 94 11.44 -10.57 -6.35
C GLY A 94 11.02 -12.01 -6.07
N ARG A 95 9.71 -12.24 -5.87
CA ARG A 95 9.15 -13.60 -5.68
C ARG A 95 9.34 -14.49 -6.91
N ASP A 96 9.49 -13.87 -8.08
CA ASP A 96 9.84 -14.51 -9.35
C ASP A 96 11.35 -14.82 -9.48
N GLY A 97 12.15 -14.56 -8.45
CA GLY A 97 13.60 -14.74 -8.45
C GLY A 97 14.36 -13.68 -9.24
N LYS A 98 13.69 -12.73 -9.91
CA LYS A 98 14.34 -11.68 -10.70
C LYS A 98 14.77 -10.53 -9.81
N ALA A 99 16.03 -10.15 -9.91
CA ALA A 99 16.59 -9.02 -9.20
C ALA A 99 16.22 -7.70 -9.91
N ARG A 100 15.56 -6.78 -9.21
CA ARG A 100 15.18 -5.46 -9.75
C ARG A 100 15.83 -4.33 -8.97
N PRO A 101 16.33 -3.28 -9.65
CA PRO A 101 16.97 -2.16 -8.97
C PRO A 101 15.94 -1.31 -8.23
N TRP A 102 16.37 -0.71 -7.13
CA TRP A 102 15.67 0.36 -6.44
C TRP A 102 16.68 1.36 -5.89
N LEU A 103 16.26 2.61 -5.66
CA LEU A 103 17.15 3.66 -5.15
C LEU A 103 16.71 4.14 -3.79
N LEU A 104 17.71 4.42 -2.94
CA LEU A 104 17.54 5.19 -1.72
C LEU A 104 18.33 6.48 -1.84
N HIS A 105 17.68 7.62 -1.72
CA HIS A 105 18.36 8.88 -1.51
C HIS A 105 18.48 9.18 -0.01
N VAL A 106 19.71 9.35 0.46
CA VAL A 106 20.01 9.74 1.85
C VAL A 106 20.35 11.24 1.91
N PRO A 107 19.56 12.07 2.64
CA PRO A 107 19.77 13.51 2.67
C PRO A 107 21.04 13.89 3.44
N ALA A 108 21.64 15.04 3.10
CA ALA A 108 22.82 15.54 3.80
C ALA A 108 22.59 15.81 5.29
N SER A 109 21.34 16.07 5.67
CA SER A 109 20.87 16.27 7.04
C SER A 109 20.70 14.97 7.83
N TYR A 110 20.73 13.78 7.20
CA TYR A 110 20.54 12.50 7.89
C TYR A 110 21.53 12.33 9.05
N ARG A 111 21.01 11.91 10.20
CA ARG A 111 21.79 11.58 11.39
C ARG A 111 21.24 10.26 11.95
N PRO A 112 22.07 9.21 12.12
CA PRO A 112 21.58 7.93 12.61
C PRO A 112 20.94 7.96 14.00
N SER A 113 21.22 9.00 14.79
CA SER A 113 20.62 9.24 16.10
C SER A 113 19.25 9.90 16.07
N ARG A 114 18.73 10.31 14.91
CA ARG A 114 17.45 10.98 14.76
C ARG A 114 16.55 10.21 13.78
N PRO A 115 15.34 9.79 14.21
CA PRO A 115 14.34 9.26 13.28
C PRO A 115 14.09 10.25 12.14
N THR A 116 14.16 9.76 10.91
CA THR A 116 14.03 10.57 9.69
C THR A 116 12.83 10.09 8.87
N PRO A 117 11.91 10.97 8.46
CA PRO A 117 10.78 10.59 7.60
C PRO A 117 11.25 9.91 6.31
N LEU A 118 10.42 8.98 5.82
CA LEU A 118 10.65 8.27 4.57
C LEU A 118 9.51 8.57 3.60
N LEU A 119 9.83 9.07 2.41
CA LEU A 119 8.89 9.19 1.31
C LEU A 119 9.18 8.10 0.28
N VAL A 120 8.20 7.25 0.02
CA VAL A 120 8.23 6.24 -1.05
C VAL A 120 7.57 6.84 -2.28
N VAL A 121 8.25 6.85 -3.42
CA VAL A 121 7.77 7.51 -4.64
C VAL A 121 7.59 6.50 -5.77
N LEU A 122 6.35 6.33 -6.22
CA LEU A 122 5.97 5.45 -7.32
C LEU A 122 5.89 6.21 -8.64
N HIS A 123 6.66 5.76 -9.64
CA HIS A 123 6.64 6.34 -10.98
C HIS A 123 5.40 5.90 -11.79
N GLY A 124 5.08 6.67 -12.83
CA GLY A 124 4.11 6.30 -13.86
C GLY A 124 4.73 5.45 -14.97
N GLY A 125 3.90 4.88 -15.85
CA GLY A 125 4.38 4.03 -16.94
C GLY A 125 5.00 2.76 -16.39
N VAL A 126 4.19 1.88 -15.81
CA VAL A 126 4.68 0.60 -15.28
C VAL A 126 4.64 -0.53 -16.29
N SER A 127 4.12 -0.31 -17.49
CA SER A 127 4.01 -1.33 -18.54
C SER A 127 5.20 -1.36 -19.52
N TRP A 128 6.38 -0.90 -19.10
CA TRP A 128 7.60 -0.93 -19.91
C TRP A 128 8.51 -2.11 -19.52
N GLU A 129 9.42 -2.49 -20.43
CA GLU A 129 10.43 -3.55 -20.23
C GLU A 129 11.43 -3.22 -19.09
N ASP A 130 12.26 -4.19 -18.71
CA ASP A 130 13.25 -4.09 -17.63
C ASP A 130 14.07 -2.78 -17.70
N VAL A 131 14.11 -2.03 -16.59
CA VAL A 131 14.83 -0.75 -16.53
C VAL A 131 16.18 -0.91 -15.85
N ALA A 132 17.21 -0.36 -16.50
CA ALA A 132 18.55 -0.27 -15.94
C ALA A 132 18.61 0.76 -14.81
N THR A 133 19.49 0.54 -13.82
CA THR A 133 19.71 1.45 -12.68
C THR A 133 19.95 2.90 -13.10
N ALA A 134 20.70 3.14 -14.18
CA ALA A 134 20.99 4.49 -14.67
C ALA A 134 19.72 5.23 -15.13
N THR A 135 18.78 4.53 -15.74
CA THR A 135 17.49 5.09 -16.15
C THR A 135 16.62 5.42 -14.94
N LEU A 136 16.58 4.53 -13.93
CA LEU A 136 15.88 4.79 -12.67
C LEU A 136 16.45 6.01 -11.95
N GLN A 137 17.78 6.15 -11.93
CA GLN A 137 18.44 7.30 -11.28
C GLN A 137 18.16 8.61 -12.03
N ALA A 138 18.23 8.60 -13.36
CA ALA A 138 17.88 9.77 -14.16
C ALA A 138 16.42 10.21 -13.92
N TRP A 139 15.50 9.25 -13.79
CA TRP A 139 14.11 9.55 -13.42
C TRP A 139 14.00 10.13 -12.01
N ALA A 140 14.62 9.49 -11.01
CA ALA A 140 14.59 9.96 -9.63
C ALA A 140 15.22 11.35 -9.46
N GLU A 141 16.27 11.68 -10.20
CA GLU A 141 16.89 13.01 -10.19
C GLU A 141 16.00 14.10 -10.81
N ALA A 142 15.17 13.72 -11.78
CA ALA A 142 14.24 14.62 -12.48
C ALA A 142 12.85 14.72 -11.79
N ASP A 143 12.54 13.80 -10.88
CA ASP A 143 11.28 13.77 -10.16
C ASP A 143 11.09 15.01 -9.27
N PRO A 144 9.97 15.76 -9.39
CA PRO A 144 9.72 16.95 -8.57
C PRO A 144 9.73 16.66 -7.05
N LEU A 145 9.30 15.48 -6.62
CA LEU A 145 9.33 15.09 -5.22
C LEU A 145 10.76 14.89 -4.69
N ALA A 146 11.72 14.58 -5.57
CA ALA A 146 13.13 14.47 -5.22
C ALA A 146 13.70 15.78 -4.69
N ARG A 147 13.32 16.90 -5.30
CA ARG A 147 13.70 18.23 -4.83
C ARG A 147 13.11 18.51 -3.46
N LEU A 148 11.82 18.25 -3.27
CA LEU A 148 11.13 18.49 -2.00
C LEU A 148 11.73 17.65 -0.87
N GLY A 149 11.92 16.35 -1.08
CA GLY A 149 12.52 15.49 -0.07
C GLY A 149 13.95 15.91 0.31
N ARG A 150 14.75 16.36 -0.67
CA ARG A 150 16.09 16.91 -0.40
C ARG A 150 16.06 18.18 0.45
N GLU A 151 15.17 19.12 0.12
CA GLU A 151 15.02 20.39 0.85
C GLU A 151 14.50 20.16 2.28
N ARG A 152 13.60 19.20 2.47
CA ARG A 152 13.03 18.86 3.80
C ARG A 152 13.87 17.86 4.60
N GLY A 153 14.88 17.25 3.98
CA GLY A 153 15.77 16.31 4.65
C GLY A 153 15.13 14.94 4.91
N TRP A 154 14.28 14.47 4.00
CA TRP A 154 13.66 13.15 4.06
C TRP A 154 14.53 12.08 3.38
N LEU A 155 14.40 10.85 3.84
CA LEU A 155 14.82 9.69 3.05
C LEU A 155 13.84 9.53 1.88
N LEU A 156 14.35 9.22 0.69
CA LEU A 156 13.49 8.93 -0.47
C LEU A 156 13.76 7.53 -0.96
N LEU A 157 12.72 6.70 -1.01
CA LEU A 157 12.75 5.38 -1.61
C LEU A 157 12.09 5.46 -2.99
N TYR A 158 12.80 5.03 -4.01
CA TYR A 158 12.31 4.91 -5.38
C TYR A 158 12.32 3.43 -5.78
N PRO A 159 11.19 2.71 -5.57
CA PRO A 159 10.96 1.40 -6.15
C PRO A 159 10.90 1.48 -7.68
N PHE A 160 11.03 0.33 -8.33
CA PHE A 160 10.87 0.23 -9.78
C PHE A 160 9.78 -0.76 -10.16
N GLY A 161 8.86 -0.31 -11.01
CA GLY A 161 7.69 -1.04 -11.49
C GLY A 161 7.80 -1.25 -12.99
N GLN A 162 7.43 -2.43 -13.45
CA GLN A 162 7.58 -2.86 -14.84
C GLN A 162 6.55 -3.94 -15.15
N ASP A 163 6.46 -4.36 -16.41
CA ASP A 163 5.61 -5.47 -16.80
C ASP A 163 5.92 -6.74 -15.97
N GLY A 164 4.87 -7.36 -15.42
CA GLY A 164 4.93 -8.49 -14.49
C GLY A 164 5.42 -8.18 -13.07
N ALA A 165 5.71 -6.91 -12.77
CA ALA A 165 5.97 -6.41 -11.42
C ALA A 165 5.46 -4.96 -11.26
N ALA A 166 4.32 -4.65 -11.88
CA ALA A 166 3.65 -3.37 -11.78
C ALA A 166 3.12 -3.15 -10.36
N TRP A 167 2.67 -1.92 -10.06
CA TRP A 167 2.16 -1.59 -8.72
C TRP A 167 0.93 -2.39 -8.30
N TRP A 168 0.25 -2.99 -9.27
CA TRP A 168 -0.90 -3.87 -9.06
C TRP A 168 -0.58 -5.35 -9.17
N ASP A 169 0.65 -5.73 -9.52
CA ASP A 169 1.09 -7.12 -9.47
C ASP A 169 1.52 -7.49 -8.05
N GLU A 170 1.25 -8.74 -7.64
CA GLU A 170 1.69 -9.25 -6.34
C GLU A 170 3.22 -9.10 -6.16
N ILE A 171 3.98 -9.32 -7.22
CA ILE A 171 5.44 -9.18 -7.23
C ILE A 171 5.86 -7.72 -6.97
N GLY A 172 5.19 -6.76 -7.62
CA GLY A 172 5.51 -5.33 -7.46
C GLY A 172 5.14 -4.81 -6.07
N GLN A 173 3.95 -5.18 -5.56
CA GLN A 173 3.54 -4.82 -4.21
C GLN A 173 4.47 -5.40 -3.13
N ASP A 174 4.81 -6.69 -3.23
CA ASP A 174 5.76 -7.34 -2.32
C ASP A 174 7.13 -6.66 -2.36
N ALA A 175 7.60 -6.27 -3.55
CA ALA A 175 8.86 -5.57 -3.73
C ALA A 175 8.87 -4.23 -2.98
N VAL A 176 7.84 -3.39 -3.15
CA VAL A 176 7.72 -2.10 -2.45
C VAL A 176 7.78 -2.30 -0.93
N LEU A 177 6.95 -3.20 -0.39
CA LEU A 177 6.90 -3.44 1.06
C LEU A 177 8.22 -4.03 1.60
N ARG A 178 8.88 -4.91 0.86
CA ARG A 178 10.21 -5.45 1.24
C ARG A 178 11.30 -4.39 1.20
N GLN A 179 11.28 -3.50 0.21
CA GLN A 179 12.24 -2.41 0.12
C GLN A 179 12.05 -1.42 1.29
N ILE A 180 10.81 -1.11 1.69
CA ILE A 180 10.56 -0.31 2.89
C ILE A 180 11.17 -0.98 4.13
N ARG A 181 10.96 -2.29 4.32
CA ARG A 181 11.57 -3.03 5.42
C ARG A 181 13.09 -2.99 5.37
N GLU A 182 13.67 -3.09 4.19
CA GLU A 182 15.12 -3.01 4.01
C GLU A 182 15.66 -1.62 4.35
N VAL A 183 14.98 -0.54 3.94
CA VAL A 183 15.33 0.83 4.36
C VAL A 183 15.23 0.97 5.89
N LYS A 184 14.21 0.42 6.53
CA LYS A 184 14.08 0.39 8.00
C LYS A 184 15.15 -0.45 8.70
N ARG A 185 15.77 -1.42 8.02
CA ARG A 185 16.93 -2.15 8.51
C ARG A 185 18.21 -1.32 8.43
N LEU A 186 18.38 -0.56 7.35
CA LEU A 186 19.58 0.21 7.05
C LEU A 186 19.62 1.58 7.75
N ALA A 187 18.47 2.24 7.93
CA ALA A 187 18.34 3.63 8.36
C ALA A 187 17.42 3.79 9.57
N ASN A 188 17.66 4.84 10.37
CA ASN A 188 16.76 5.25 11.45
C ASN A 188 15.53 5.98 10.87
N VAL A 189 14.58 5.22 10.33
CA VAL A 189 13.32 5.76 9.75
C VAL A 189 12.33 6.15 10.85
N ASP A 190 11.70 7.31 10.74
CA ASP A 190 10.52 7.63 11.54
C ASP A 190 9.33 6.76 11.08
N ASP A 191 9.05 5.69 11.83
CA ASP A 191 8.05 4.67 11.48
C ASP A 191 6.62 5.22 11.39
N ASP A 192 6.34 6.33 12.07
CA ASP A 192 5.04 7.02 12.01
C ASP A 192 5.03 8.12 10.92
N ARG A 193 6.10 8.27 10.14
CA ARG A 193 6.20 9.17 8.97
C ARG A 193 6.82 8.46 7.76
N VAL A 194 6.28 7.28 7.46
CA VAL A 194 6.47 6.61 6.17
C VAL A 194 5.32 7.01 5.25
N TRP A 195 5.62 7.82 4.24
CA TRP A 195 4.63 8.33 3.29
C TRP A 195 4.76 7.65 1.94
N LEU A 196 3.66 7.64 1.19
CA LEU A 196 3.62 7.17 -0.19
C LEU A 196 3.19 8.30 -1.11
N ALA A 197 3.89 8.47 -2.22
CA ALA A 197 3.48 9.39 -3.27
C ALA A 197 3.55 8.70 -4.63
N GLY A 198 2.71 9.13 -5.57
CA GLY A 198 2.73 8.60 -6.92
C GLY A 198 2.18 9.57 -7.95
N PHE A 199 2.61 9.36 -9.19
CA PHE A 199 2.14 10.09 -10.38
C PHE A 199 1.65 9.13 -11.46
N SER A 200 0.55 9.44 -12.14
CA SER A 200 0.00 8.59 -13.22
C SER A 200 -0.32 7.17 -12.74
N ASP A 201 0.21 6.12 -13.37
CA ASP A 201 0.10 4.74 -12.86
C ASP A 201 0.56 4.62 -11.39
N GLY A 202 1.59 5.37 -11.00
CA GLY A 202 2.08 5.44 -9.62
C GLY A 202 1.05 6.01 -8.64
N ALA A 203 0.22 6.95 -9.08
CA ALA A 203 -0.88 7.47 -8.26
C ALA A 203 -2.01 6.44 -8.11
N GLY A 204 -2.35 5.71 -9.18
CA GLY A 204 -3.28 4.58 -9.12
C GLY A 204 -2.77 3.46 -8.19
N GLY A 205 -1.50 3.10 -8.32
CA GLY A 205 -0.81 2.14 -7.46
C GLY A 205 -0.72 2.58 -6.00
N ALA A 206 -0.48 3.87 -5.75
CA ALA A 206 -0.44 4.40 -4.39
C ALA A 206 -1.79 4.31 -3.68
N LEU A 207 -2.88 4.64 -4.39
CA LEU A 207 -4.24 4.47 -3.85
C LEU A 207 -4.61 2.99 -3.68
N ALA A 208 -4.19 2.12 -4.59
CA ALA A 208 -4.38 0.68 -4.45
C ALA A 208 -3.66 0.14 -3.21
N LEU A 209 -2.40 0.49 -3.00
CA LEU A 209 -1.63 0.09 -1.82
C LEU A 209 -2.25 0.63 -0.52
N ALA A 210 -2.80 1.85 -0.53
CA ALA A 210 -3.51 2.40 0.64
C ALA A 210 -4.76 1.57 1.01
N MET A 211 -5.50 1.09 0.01
CA MET A 211 -6.69 0.25 0.23
C MET A 211 -6.33 -1.19 0.63
N LEU A 212 -5.24 -1.74 0.09
CA LEU A 212 -4.83 -3.13 0.31
C LEU A 212 -3.96 -3.33 1.56
N HIS A 213 -3.22 -2.29 1.98
CA HIS A 213 -2.31 -2.33 3.12
C HIS A 213 -2.53 -1.17 4.10
N PRO A 214 -3.76 -0.96 4.60
CA PRO A 214 -4.06 0.10 5.55
C PRO A 214 -3.14 0.04 6.79
N GLY A 215 -2.52 1.19 7.08
CA GLY A 215 -1.60 1.37 8.21
C GLY A 215 -0.12 1.10 7.92
N GLU A 216 0.26 0.71 6.70
CA GLU A 216 1.67 0.71 6.27
C GLU A 216 2.20 2.13 5.99
N PHE A 217 1.32 3.05 5.58
CA PHE A 217 1.65 4.43 5.27
C PHE A 217 0.95 5.40 6.22
N ALA A 218 1.65 6.47 6.58
CA ALA A 218 1.11 7.56 7.40
C ALA A 218 0.18 8.49 6.61
N ALA A 219 0.49 8.70 5.33
CA ALA A 219 -0.29 9.48 4.39
C ALA A 219 0.07 9.11 2.95
N VAL A 220 -0.87 9.34 2.03
CA VAL A 220 -0.69 9.09 0.59
C VAL A 220 -0.92 10.36 -0.23
N VAL A 221 -0.06 10.62 -1.21
CA VAL A 221 -0.26 11.68 -2.21
C VAL A 221 -0.39 11.05 -3.59
N ALA A 222 -1.53 11.24 -4.24
CA ALA A 222 -1.83 10.67 -5.55
C ALA A 222 -2.08 11.80 -6.55
N CYS A 223 -1.13 12.02 -7.46
CA CYS A 223 -1.21 13.06 -8.48
C CYS A 223 -1.57 12.44 -9.84
N HIS A 224 -2.70 12.85 -10.43
CA HIS A 224 -3.08 12.52 -11.80
C HIS A 224 -3.17 11.01 -12.09
N GLY A 225 -3.87 10.24 -11.27
CA GLY A 225 -4.06 8.80 -11.53
C GLY A 225 -5.34 8.25 -10.93
N HIS A 226 -5.73 7.07 -11.40
CA HIS A 226 -7.01 6.44 -11.06
C HIS A 226 -6.79 4.99 -10.57
N PRO A 227 -7.30 4.59 -9.39
CA PRO A 227 -7.07 3.25 -8.82
C PRO A 227 -7.73 2.11 -9.62
N ALA A 228 -8.73 2.42 -10.46
CA ALA A 228 -9.34 1.43 -11.36
C ALA A 228 -8.33 0.75 -12.29
N LEU A 229 -7.20 1.37 -12.64
CA LEU A 229 -6.15 0.67 -13.41
C LEU A 229 -5.65 -0.58 -12.68
N ALA A 230 -5.42 -0.45 -11.37
CA ALA A 230 -4.98 -1.56 -10.53
C ALA A 230 -6.04 -2.67 -10.44
N HIS A 231 -7.32 -2.33 -10.58
CA HIS A 231 -8.40 -3.29 -10.67
C HIS A 231 -8.52 -3.94 -12.06
N LEU A 232 -8.48 -3.16 -13.13
CA LEU A 232 -8.64 -3.63 -14.50
C LEU A 232 -7.46 -4.52 -14.94
N ASP A 233 -6.24 -4.10 -14.63
CA ASP A 233 -5.02 -4.79 -15.08
C ASP A 233 -4.56 -5.85 -14.07
N GLY A 234 -4.75 -5.60 -12.76
CA GLY A 234 -4.29 -6.48 -11.69
C GLY A 234 -5.38 -7.33 -11.03
N HIS A 235 -6.65 -7.16 -11.42
CA HIS A 235 -7.81 -7.82 -10.79
C HIS A 235 -7.87 -7.64 -9.26
N LEU A 236 -7.37 -6.50 -8.76
CA LEU A 236 -7.29 -6.25 -7.33
C LEU A 236 -8.67 -5.94 -6.73
N PRO A 237 -8.99 -6.50 -5.54
CA PRO A 237 -10.29 -6.32 -4.89
C PRO A 237 -10.35 -4.99 -4.12
N LEU A 238 -10.33 -3.88 -4.85
CA LEU A 238 -10.26 -2.54 -4.26
C LEU A 238 -11.60 -2.14 -3.61
N ARG A 239 -11.51 -1.65 -2.37
CA ARG A 239 -12.66 -1.26 -1.53
C ARG A 239 -12.48 0.15 -0.99
N LEU A 240 -13.34 1.08 -1.41
CA LEU A 240 -13.25 2.49 -1.02
C LEU A 240 -13.33 2.76 0.49
N PRO A 241 -14.09 2.00 1.31
CA PRO A 241 -14.07 2.17 2.77
C PRO A 241 -12.67 2.02 3.38
N MET A 242 -11.76 1.30 2.73
CA MET A 242 -10.39 1.11 3.22
C MET A 242 -9.59 2.41 3.26
N LEU A 243 -9.95 3.41 2.45
CA LEU A 243 -9.33 4.74 2.46
C LEU A 243 -9.70 5.56 3.72
N ALA A 244 -10.60 5.08 4.58
CA ALA A 244 -10.84 5.70 5.89
C ALA A 244 -9.65 5.54 6.86
N ASN A 245 -8.74 4.60 6.57
CA ASN A 245 -7.64 4.24 7.47
C ASN A 245 -6.31 4.92 7.12
N THR A 246 -6.25 5.71 6.04
CA THR A 246 -5.02 6.40 5.63
C THR A 246 -5.36 7.72 4.97
N PRO A 247 -4.92 8.87 5.53
CA PRO A 247 -5.14 10.18 4.93
C PRO A 247 -4.56 10.25 3.51
N CYS A 248 -5.36 10.67 2.53
CA CYS A 248 -4.93 10.79 1.13
C CYS A 248 -5.15 12.21 0.58
N LEU A 249 -4.13 12.76 -0.07
CA LEU A 249 -4.22 13.97 -0.90
C LEU A 249 -4.27 13.56 -2.37
N LEU A 250 -5.40 13.84 -3.03
CA LEU A 250 -5.59 13.58 -4.45
C LEU A 250 -5.51 14.88 -5.22
N VAL A 251 -4.70 14.91 -6.29
CA VAL A 251 -4.61 16.03 -7.23
C VAL A 251 -5.03 15.55 -8.61
N SER A 252 -5.94 16.26 -9.25
CA SER A 252 -6.45 15.96 -10.59
C SER A 252 -6.48 17.24 -11.42
N ALA A 253 -6.16 17.14 -12.71
CA ALA A 253 -6.21 18.28 -13.63
C ALA A 253 -7.39 18.19 -14.60
N ASP A 254 -7.93 19.35 -14.98
CA ASP A 254 -9.11 19.48 -15.83
C ASP A 254 -8.89 19.05 -17.29
N ASP A 255 -7.73 19.39 -17.87
CA ASP A 255 -7.30 19.03 -19.24
C ASP A 255 -6.29 17.86 -19.24
N ASP A 256 -6.32 17.01 -18.20
CA ASP A 256 -5.57 15.75 -18.17
C ASP A 256 -6.09 14.77 -19.21
N GLU A 257 -5.21 14.35 -20.13
CA GLU A 257 -5.58 13.55 -21.29
C GLU A 257 -5.88 12.07 -20.95
N PHE A 258 -5.53 11.62 -19.74
CA PHE A 258 -5.69 10.25 -19.28
C PHE A 258 -6.77 10.15 -18.19
N PHE A 259 -6.62 10.96 -17.15
CA PHE A 259 -7.44 10.95 -15.93
C PHE A 259 -8.00 12.35 -15.63
N PRO A 260 -8.82 12.93 -16.53
CA PRO A 260 -9.43 14.23 -16.28
C PRO A 260 -10.29 14.17 -15.02
N VAL A 261 -10.42 15.33 -14.37
CA VAL A 261 -11.19 15.52 -13.13
C VAL A 261 -12.56 14.80 -13.16
N ASP A 262 -13.28 14.86 -14.28
CA ASP A 262 -14.61 14.25 -14.41
C ASP A 262 -14.60 12.72 -14.32
N LYS A 263 -13.49 12.05 -14.67
CA LYS A 263 -13.32 10.60 -14.43
C LYS A 263 -13.06 10.29 -12.96
N MET A 264 -12.36 11.18 -12.25
CA MET A 264 -12.04 10.99 -10.84
C MET A 264 -13.21 11.35 -9.91
N ARG A 265 -14.06 12.32 -10.31
CA ARG A 265 -15.12 12.87 -9.46
C ARG A 265 -16.07 11.81 -8.87
N PRO A 266 -16.64 10.86 -9.66
CA PRO A 266 -17.52 9.82 -9.09
C PRO A 266 -16.83 8.95 -8.06
N LEU A 267 -15.54 8.65 -8.26
CA LEU A 267 -14.73 7.89 -7.31
C LEU A 267 -14.52 8.67 -6.00
N VAL A 268 -14.14 9.95 -6.09
CA VAL A 268 -13.91 10.80 -4.92
C VAL A 268 -15.18 11.01 -4.10
N GLU A 269 -16.31 11.28 -4.77
CA GLU A 269 -17.61 11.44 -4.12
C GLU A 269 -18.07 10.16 -3.42
N MET A 270 -17.91 9.00 -4.08
CA MET A 270 -18.24 7.71 -3.48
C MET A 270 -17.32 7.37 -2.30
N ALA A 271 -16.03 7.66 -2.41
CA ALA A 271 -15.07 7.43 -1.33
C ALA A 271 -15.34 8.34 -0.12
N ALA A 272 -15.70 9.60 -0.35
CA ALA A 272 -16.13 10.50 0.72
C ALA A 272 -17.40 9.97 1.42
N ARG A 273 -18.38 9.46 0.68
CA ARG A 273 -19.57 8.79 1.24
C ARG A 273 -19.20 7.53 2.04
N ALA A 274 -18.18 6.80 1.61
CA ALA A 274 -17.64 5.63 2.29
C ALA A 274 -16.86 5.96 3.58
N GLY A 275 -16.64 7.24 3.89
CA GLY A 275 -15.91 7.70 5.07
C GLY A 275 -14.39 7.82 4.88
N ALA A 276 -13.91 7.88 3.64
CA ALA A 276 -12.49 8.04 3.34
C ALA A 276 -11.94 9.39 3.85
N ASP A 277 -10.70 9.39 4.35
CA ASP A 277 -9.99 10.60 4.76
C ASP A 277 -9.28 11.22 3.54
N LEU A 278 -10.05 11.98 2.74
CA LEU A 278 -9.59 12.53 1.47
C LEU A 278 -9.53 14.06 1.49
N THR A 279 -8.37 14.59 1.09
CA THR A 279 -8.25 15.96 0.59
C THR A 279 -8.16 15.90 -0.92
N TRP A 280 -9.16 16.40 -1.65
CA TRP A 280 -9.15 16.41 -3.11
C TRP A 280 -8.92 17.81 -3.68
N ARG A 281 -8.09 17.90 -4.70
CA ARG A 281 -7.71 19.15 -5.37
C ARG A 281 -7.84 19.01 -6.88
N GLU A 282 -8.70 19.85 -7.43
CA GLU A 282 -8.78 20.11 -8.87
C GLU A 282 -7.88 21.31 -9.20
N ILE A 283 -7.04 21.17 -10.23
CA ILE A 283 -6.14 22.21 -10.73
C ILE A 283 -6.29 22.36 -12.26
N PRO A 284 -6.01 23.54 -12.84
CA PRO A 284 -5.94 23.68 -14.28
C PRO A 284 -4.68 22.99 -14.83
N GLY A 285 -4.78 22.30 -15.96
CA GLY A 285 -3.60 21.83 -16.69
C GLY A 285 -3.74 20.46 -17.35
N ARG A 286 -2.61 19.98 -17.87
CA ARG A 286 -2.48 18.68 -18.55
C ARG A 286 -1.94 17.60 -17.62
N HIS A 287 -1.75 16.38 -18.13
CA HIS A 287 -1.14 15.28 -17.39
C HIS A 287 0.34 15.52 -17.03
N ARG A 288 0.59 16.37 -16.02
CA ARG A 288 1.90 16.76 -15.52
C ARG A 288 1.86 16.86 -14.01
N PHE A 289 2.98 16.56 -13.37
CA PHE A 289 3.08 16.72 -11.92
C PHE A 289 2.85 18.19 -11.52
N PRO A 290 2.12 18.48 -10.43
CA PRO A 290 1.92 19.84 -9.96
C PRO A 290 3.24 20.42 -9.44
N ASP A 291 3.87 21.28 -10.24
CA ASP A 291 5.20 21.85 -9.99
C ASP A 291 5.14 23.34 -9.58
N GLU A 292 3.94 23.86 -9.27
CA GLU A 292 3.80 25.20 -8.72
C GLU A 292 4.25 25.24 -7.25
N VAL A 293 4.90 26.33 -6.85
CA VAL A 293 5.39 26.52 -5.46
C VAL A 293 4.28 26.34 -4.43
N ALA A 294 3.07 26.79 -4.75
CA ALA A 294 1.92 26.67 -3.85
C ALA A 294 1.47 25.21 -3.68
N ASP A 295 1.59 24.39 -4.71
CA ASP A 295 1.22 22.97 -4.67
C ASP A 295 2.24 22.15 -3.91
N HIS A 296 3.53 22.43 -4.14
CA HIS A 296 4.62 21.87 -3.34
C HIS A 296 4.45 22.15 -1.85
N ARG A 297 4.14 23.40 -1.51
CA ARG A 297 3.91 23.80 -0.11
C ARG A 297 2.75 23.00 0.50
N ARG A 298 1.63 22.85 -0.22
CA ARG A 298 0.47 22.08 0.26
C ARG A 298 0.78 20.61 0.43
N LEU A 299 1.54 20.02 -0.50
CA LEU A 299 1.98 18.64 -0.41
C LEU A 299 2.82 18.41 0.84
N VAL A 300 3.82 19.26 1.07
CA VAL A 300 4.68 19.19 2.26
C VAL A 300 3.87 19.39 3.54
N GLU A 301 3.01 20.41 3.60
CA GLU A 301 2.13 20.66 4.75
C GLU A 301 1.20 19.47 5.03
N PHE A 302 0.67 18.84 3.97
CA PHE A 302 -0.16 17.64 4.09
C PHE A 302 0.64 16.45 4.64
N LEU A 303 1.83 16.16 4.14
CA LEU A 303 2.63 15.05 4.65
C LEU A 303 3.04 15.27 6.12
N GLU A 304 3.54 16.45 6.45
CA GLU A 304 4.08 16.74 7.79
C GLU A 304 3.01 16.81 8.87
N ARG A 305 1.77 17.18 8.53
CA ARG A 305 0.64 17.25 9.48
C ARG A 305 0.01 15.89 9.78
N HIS A 306 0.33 14.83 9.02
CA HIS A 306 -0.24 13.49 9.22
C HIS A 306 0.85 12.47 9.59
N PRO A 307 1.37 12.49 10.83
CA PRO A 307 1.99 11.30 11.39
C PRO A 307 0.91 10.22 11.57
N ARG A 308 1.29 8.97 11.35
CA ARG A 308 0.42 7.81 11.54
C ARG A 308 0.09 7.63 13.01
N ASP A 309 -1.17 7.31 13.32
CA ASP A 309 -1.52 6.64 14.57
C ASP A 309 -1.21 5.14 14.41
N PRO A 310 -0.23 4.56 15.13
CA PRO A 310 0.12 3.16 14.99
C PRO A 310 -1.03 2.22 15.37
N VAL A 311 -1.93 2.65 16.26
CA VAL A 311 -3.05 1.84 16.76
C VAL A 311 -4.33 2.67 16.90
N PRO A 312 -4.96 3.07 15.78
CA PRO A 312 -6.08 3.99 15.79
C PRO A 312 -7.26 3.42 16.59
N PRO A 313 -7.95 4.21 17.43
CA PRO A 313 -9.04 3.70 18.26
C PRO A 313 -10.29 3.31 17.46
N ARG A 314 -10.34 3.65 16.17
CA ARG A 314 -11.42 3.31 15.24
C ARG A 314 -10.82 2.90 13.90
N LEU A 315 -11.43 1.92 13.25
CA LEU A 315 -11.08 1.51 11.90
C LEU A 315 -12.29 0.94 11.16
N VAL A 316 -12.22 0.93 9.84
CA VAL A 316 -13.16 0.23 8.95
C VAL A 316 -12.35 -0.73 8.11
N CYS A 317 -12.67 -2.02 8.16
CA CYS A 317 -12.01 -3.04 7.37
C CYS A 317 -13.02 -3.70 6.45
N GLU A 318 -12.71 -3.81 5.16
CA GLU A 318 -13.54 -4.45 4.17
C GLU A 318 -12.68 -5.27 3.21
N ALA A 319 -13.05 -6.54 2.98
CA ALA A 319 -12.31 -7.41 2.08
C ALA A 319 -13.21 -8.43 1.40
N GLU A 320 -12.92 -8.71 0.13
CA GLU A 320 -13.49 -9.84 -0.65
C GLU A 320 -12.64 -11.11 -0.55
N ASN A 321 -11.41 -10.97 -0.07
CA ASN A 321 -10.45 -12.05 0.06
C ASN A 321 -9.67 -11.85 1.36
N PRO A 322 -9.62 -12.84 2.27
CA PRO A 322 -8.86 -12.76 3.51
C PRO A 322 -7.38 -12.40 3.35
N ALA A 323 -6.78 -12.67 2.19
CA ALA A 323 -5.40 -12.25 1.87
C ALA A 323 -5.19 -10.73 1.98
N TRP A 324 -6.26 -9.95 1.78
CA TRP A 324 -6.29 -8.47 1.90
C TRP A 324 -7.11 -8.00 3.11
N GLY A 325 -7.47 -8.93 4.02
CA GLY A 325 -8.37 -8.69 5.14
C GLY A 325 -7.73 -7.97 6.33
N ARG A 326 -6.44 -7.60 6.28
CA ARG A 326 -5.74 -6.98 7.42
C ARG A 326 -5.88 -5.46 7.41
N CYS A 327 -6.37 -4.91 8.51
CA CYS A 327 -6.47 -3.48 8.76
C CYS A 327 -6.01 -3.11 10.17
N HIS A 328 -4.86 -2.42 10.27
CA HIS A 328 -4.24 -2.06 11.55
C HIS A 328 -4.18 -3.23 12.55
N TRP A 329 -5.01 -3.20 13.59
CA TRP A 329 -5.07 -4.17 14.69
C TRP A 329 -6.17 -5.22 14.51
N LEU A 330 -6.78 -5.30 13.34
CA LEU A 330 -7.81 -6.29 12.99
C LEU A 330 -7.45 -7.01 11.69
N ALA A 331 -7.83 -8.28 11.56
CA ALA A 331 -7.86 -8.98 10.28
C ALA A 331 -9.15 -9.79 10.12
N ILE A 332 -9.68 -9.78 8.90
CA ILE A 332 -10.75 -10.66 8.44
C ILE A 332 -10.11 -11.94 7.89
N ASP A 333 -10.21 -13.03 8.64
CA ASP A 333 -9.60 -14.32 8.30
C ASP A 333 -10.59 -15.24 7.55
N GLU A 334 -11.90 -15.02 7.70
CA GLU A 334 -12.94 -15.78 6.99
C GLU A 334 -14.13 -14.89 6.61
N ILE A 335 -14.63 -15.09 5.39
CA ILE A 335 -15.79 -14.40 4.82
C ILE A 335 -16.90 -15.44 4.62
N THR A 336 -18.09 -15.17 5.15
CA THR A 336 -19.24 -16.07 5.07
C THR A 336 -20.17 -15.72 3.90
N ALA A 337 -21.01 -16.68 3.51
CA ALA A 337 -22.06 -16.48 2.52
C ALA A 337 -23.36 -15.89 3.11
N ALA A 338 -23.34 -15.44 4.37
CA ALA A 338 -24.51 -14.86 5.02
C ALA A 338 -25.01 -13.60 4.28
N PRO A 339 -26.29 -13.23 4.43
CA PRO A 339 -26.76 -11.91 4.01
C PRO A 339 -25.90 -10.81 4.63
N ALA A 340 -25.65 -9.74 3.87
CA ALA A 340 -24.96 -8.58 4.41
C ALA A 340 -25.80 -7.95 5.54
N ALA A 341 -25.13 -7.37 6.54
CA ALA A 341 -25.81 -6.61 7.57
C ALA A 341 -26.56 -5.41 6.95
N PRO A 342 -27.73 -4.98 7.49
CA PRO A 342 -28.53 -3.92 6.89
C PRO A 342 -27.81 -2.56 6.74
N TRP A 343 -26.76 -2.32 7.51
CA TRP A 343 -25.95 -1.10 7.47
C TRP A 343 -24.81 -1.16 6.44
N ALA A 344 -24.50 -2.34 5.90
CA ALA A 344 -23.41 -2.55 4.97
C ALA A 344 -23.84 -2.14 3.55
N GLU A 345 -23.05 -1.28 2.92
CA GLU A 345 -23.25 -0.75 1.57
C GLU A 345 -22.00 -1.05 0.74
N ASP A 346 -22.18 -1.49 -0.52
CA ASP A 346 -21.06 -1.56 -1.47
C ASP A 346 -20.82 -0.18 -2.06
N PHE A 347 -19.82 0.52 -1.53
CA PHE A 347 -19.39 1.82 -2.03
C PHE A 347 -18.61 1.67 -3.34
N ASN A 348 -19.33 1.36 -4.41
CA ASN A 348 -18.81 1.16 -5.76
C ASN A 348 -19.37 2.23 -6.69
N PRO A 349 -18.53 3.17 -7.18
CA PRO A 349 -19.01 4.21 -8.06
C PRO A 349 -19.47 3.60 -9.38
N ILE A 350 -20.64 4.03 -9.84
CA ILE A 350 -21.11 3.75 -11.19
C ILE A 350 -20.61 4.90 -12.05
N THR A 351 -19.86 4.56 -13.09
CA THR A 351 -19.45 5.53 -14.09
C THR A 351 -20.22 5.28 -15.37
N ARG A 352 -20.56 6.37 -16.06
CA ARG A 352 -21.00 6.27 -17.43
C ARG A 352 -19.74 6.14 -18.28
N GLN A 353 -19.49 4.94 -18.81
CA GLN A 353 -18.48 4.75 -19.83
C GLN A 353 -19.03 5.36 -21.14
N GLU A 354 -18.89 6.67 -21.27
CA GLU A 354 -18.94 7.36 -22.56
C GLU A 354 -17.58 7.27 -23.28
N ALA A 355 -16.52 7.00 -22.51
CA ALA A 355 -15.14 6.99 -22.96
C ALA A 355 -14.84 5.74 -23.79
N VAL A 356 -15.01 5.91 -25.09
CA VAL A 356 -14.36 5.09 -26.10
C VAL A 356 -12.88 4.93 -25.74
N ASN A 357 -12.35 3.70 -25.73
CA ASN A 357 -10.91 3.42 -25.56
C ASN A 357 -10.08 3.91 -26.78
N PHE A 358 -10.23 5.17 -27.16
CA PHE A 358 -9.51 5.84 -28.24
C PHE A 358 -8.09 6.13 -27.76
N HIS A 359 -7.23 5.13 -27.87
CA HIS A 359 -5.93 5.11 -27.20
C HIS A 359 -4.78 4.72 -28.12
N PHE A 360 -3.79 5.62 -28.20
CA PHE A 360 -2.48 5.41 -28.80
C PHE A 360 -1.51 6.43 -28.18
N ILE A 361 -0.22 6.11 -28.11
CA ILE A 361 0.81 7.06 -27.67
C ILE A 361 1.24 7.90 -28.87
N ALA A 362 1.15 9.23 -28.74
CA ALA A 362 1.62 10.16 -29.75
C ALA A 362 3.15 10.29 -29.71
N ASP A 363 3.77 10.40 -30.89
CA ASP A 363 5.20 10.71 -31.00
C ASP A 363 5.42 12.21 -30.81
N GLU A 364 5.80 12.61 -29.60
CA GLU A 364 6.06 14.01 -29.24
C GLU A 364 7.21 14.67 -30.01
N ARG A 365 8.05 13.90 -30.70
CA ARG A 365 9.17 14.43 -31.52
C ARG A 365 8.73 14.70 -32.95
N PHE A 366 7.55 14.25 -33.36
CA PHE A 366 7.00 14.57 -34.66
C PHE A 366 6.68 16.07 -34.76
N ARG A 367 7.06 16.70 -35.88
CA ARG A 367 6.89 18.14 -36.13
C ARG A 367 6.05 18.43 -37.39
N GLY A 368 5.56 17.39 -38.07
CA GLY A 368 4.71 17.53 -39.24
C GLY A 368 3.24 17.77 -38.88
N PRO A 369 2.39 18.11 -39.85
CA PRO A 369 0.95 18.24 -39.62
C PRO A 369 0.35 16.87 -39.29
N GLY A 370 -0.46 16.84 -38.22
CA GLY A 370 -1.15 15.66 -37.70
C GLY A 370 -0.52 15.12 -36.42
N VAL A 371 -1.08 14.02 -35.91
CA VAL A 371 -0.56 13.35 -34.70
C VAL A 371 -0.02 11.98 -35.08
N ARG A 372 1.30 11.78 -35.01
CA ARG A 372 1.94 10.50 -35.33
C ARG A 372 1.78 9.52 -34.18
N ALA A 373 1.32 8.30 -34.45
CA ALA A 373 1.29 7.23 -33.46
C ALA A 373 2.66 6.61 -33.28
N GLN A 374 3.21 6.72 -32.08
CA GLN A 374 4.42 6.02 -31.64
C GLN A 374 4.11 4.57 -31.24
N ARG A 375 2.96 4.34 -30.61
CA ARG A 375 2.46 3.04 -30.16
C ARG A 375 0.93 3.01 -30.26
N VAL A 376 0.36 1.91 -30.73
CA VAL A 376 -1.08 1.64 -30.70
C VAL A 376 -1.29 0.38 -29.87
N PHE A 377 -2.24 0.40 -28.92
CA PHE A 377 -2.47 -0.71 -28.01
C PHE A 377 -3.45 -1.71 -28.63
N PRO A 378 -3.19 -3.04 -28.60
CA PRO A 378 -4.03 -4.05 -29.26
C PRO A 378 -5.53 -3.95 -28.92
N ASP A 379 -5.86 -3.68 -27.66
CA ASP A 379 -7.26 -3.62 -27.20
C ASP A 379 -7.88 -2.21 -27.32
N SER A 380 -7.15 -1.26 -27.90
CA SER A 380 -7.67 0.10 -28.13
C SER A 380 -8.66 0.12 -29.30
N LEU A 381 -9.58 1.08 -29.28
CA LEU A 381 -10.41 1.39 -30.45
C LEU A 381 -9.52 1.70 -31.66
N CYS A 382 -8.41 2.42 -31.48
CA CYS A 382 -7.50 2.75 -32.58
C CYS A 382 -6.98 1.49 -33.27
N ALA A 383 -6.56 0.46 -32.52
CA ALA A 383 -6.16 -0.82 -33.09
C ALA A 383 -7.32 -1.57 -33.75
N HIS A 384 -8.50 -1.63 -33.11
CA HIS A 384 -9.69 -2.27 -33.68
C HIS A 384 -10.15 -1.63 -35.00
N LEU A 385 -9.96 -0.31 -35.15
CA LEU A 385 -10.22 0.43 -36.38
C LEU A 385 -9.10 0.26 -37.42
N GLY A 386 -7.99 -0.41 -37.06
CA GLY A 386 -6.89 -0.74 -37.95
C GLY A 386 -5.75 0.28 -37.96
N MET A 387 -5.66 1.18 -36.99
CA MET A 387 -4.54 2.11 -36.83
C MET A 387 -3.27 1.35 -36.42
N GLN A 388 -2.13 1.76 -36.94
CA GLN A 388 -0.84 1.10 -36.75
C GLN A 388 0.22 2.07 -36.22
N LYS A 389 1.27 1.52 -35.62
CA LYS A 389 2.47 2.28 -35.28
C LYS A 389 3.02 2.98 -36.54
N GLY A 390 3.34 4.26 -36.41
CA GLY A 390 3.87 5.10 -37.49
C GLY A 390 2.82 5.85 -38.30
N ASP A 391 1.53 5.51 -38.16
CA ASP A 391 0.45 6.27 -38.78
C ASP A 391 0.43 7.72 -38.30
N VAL A 392 0.14 8.67 -39.20
CA VAL A 392 -0.10 10.06 -38.83
C VAL A 392 -1.58 10.37 -38.96
N LEU A 393 -2.27 10.58 -37.84
CA LEU A 393 -3.68 10.97 -37.82
C LEU A 393 -3.84 12.40 -38.36
N THR A 394 -4.57 12.55 -39.46
CA THR A 394 -4.79 13.81 -40.18
C THR A 394 -6.23 14.28 -40.17
N ALA A 395 -7.20 13.40 -39.88
CA ALA A 395 -8.58 13.79 -39.59
C ALA A 395 -9.27 12.80 -38.63
N LEU A 396 -10.22 13.29 -37.84
CA LEU A 396 -11.06 12.51 -36.92
C LEU A 396 -12.50 13.00 -37.01
N ALA A 397 -13.44 12.10 -37.30
CA ALA A 397 -14.86 12.43 -37.48
C ALA A 397 -15.08 13.61 -38.46
N GLY A 398 -14.37 13.62 -39.58
CA GLY A 398 -14.41 14.69 -40.59
C GLY A 398 -13.70 15.99 -40.20
N ARG A 399 -13.17 16.12 -38.97
CA ARG A 399 -12.44 17.30 -38.52
C ARG A 399 -10.94 17.16 -38.82
N PRO A 400 -10.29 18.13 -39.48
CA PRO A 400 -8.86 18.09 -39.72
C PRO A 400 -8.05 18.12 -38.43
N ILE A 401 -7.08 17.22 -38.29
CA ILE A 401 -6.14 17.15 -37.18
C ILE A 401 -4.78 17.61 -37.66
N ARG A 402 -4.31 18.76 -37.17
CA ARG A 402 -2.97 19.29 -37.47
C ARG A 402 -2.05 19.25 -36.25
N THR A 403 -2.62 19.35 -35.07
CA THR A 403 -1.93 19.40 -33.79
C THR A 403 -2.58 18.45 -32.77
N PRO A 404 -1.88 18.13 -31.66
CA PRO A 404 -2.49 17.41 -30.53
C PRO A 404 -3.72 18.13 -29.94
N ALA A 405 -3.73 19.46 -29.96
CA ALA A 405 -4.89 20.25 -29.49
C ALA A 405 -6.13 20.04 -30.38
N ASP A 406 -5.94 19.96 -31.70
CA ASP A 406 -7.05 19.63 -32.62
C ASP A 406 -7.61 18.23 -32.32
N LEU A 407 -6.72 17.28 -32.02
CA LEU A 407 -7.12 15.92 -31.65
C LEU A 407 -7.93 15.90 -30.37
N ALA A 408 -7.47 16.59 -29.32
CA ALA A 408 -8.21 16.71 -28.07
C ALA A 408 -9.61 17.32 -28.30
N ALA A 409 -9.68 18.43 -29.06
CA ALA A 409 -10.95 19.09 -29.39
C ALA A 409 -11.89 18.22 -30.25
N ALA A 410 -11.35 17.38 -31.14
CA ALA A 410 -12.13 16.44 -31.94
C ALA A 410 -12.63 15.25 -31.09
N LYS A 411 -11.80 14.73 -30.18
CA LYS A 411 -12.19 13.67 -29.23
C LYS A 411 -13.34 14.12 -28.32
N ALA A 412 -13.33 15.37 -27.88
CA ALA A 412 -14.39 15.94 -27.04
C ALA A 412 -15.76 16.03 -27.73
N THR A 413 -15.82 15.90 -29.06
CA THR A 413 -17.09 15.89 -29.82
C THR A 413 -17.60 14.51 -30.18
N LEU A 414 -16.86 13.46 -29.84
CA LEU A 414 -17.29 12.09 -30.12
C LEU A 414 -18.47 11.70 -29.23
N GLN A 415 -19.43 10.99 -29.82
CA GLN A 415 -20.62 10.50 -29.13
C GLN A 415 -20.62 8.98 -29.14
N ALA A 416 -20.72 8.36 -27.96
CA ALA A 416 -20.85 6.91 -27.87
C ALA A 416 -22.00 6.38 -28.76
N GLY A 417 -21.81 5.22 -29.37
CA GLY A 417 -22.78 4.58 -30.26
C GLY A 417 -22.84 5.11 -31.70
N THR A 418 -22.11 6.18 -32.06
CA THR A 418 -22.09 6.73 -33.42
C THR A 418 -21.00 6.13 -34.30
N ASP A 419 -21.14 6.24 -35.62
CA ASP A 419 -20.05 5.89 -36.54
C ASP A 419 -18.86 6.83 -36.35
N LEU A 420 -17.65 6.29 -36.53
CA LEU A 420 -16.39 7.00 -36.45
C LEU A 420 -15.56 6.75 -37.70
N GLU A 421 -15.02 7.84 -38.24
CA GLU A 421 -14.02 7.81 -39.31
C GLU A 421 -12.71 8.45 -38.83
N LEU A 422 -11.59 7.79 -39.08
CA LEU A 422 -10.25 8.36 -38.95
C LEU A 422 -9.60 8.40 -40.32
N THR A 423 -8.93 9.50 -40.63
CA THR A 423 -8.01 9.58 -41.77
C THR A 423 -6.59 9.57 -41.24
N VAL A 424 -5.82 8.56 -41.64
CA VAL A 424 -4.41 8.45 -41.30
C VAL A 424 -3.54 8.49 -42.55
N ARG A 425 -2.33 9.02 -42.43
CA ARG A 425 -1.30 8.90 -43.44
C ARG A 425 -0.37 7.74 -43.07
N ARG A 426 -0.40 6.68 -43.86
CA ARG A 426 0.41 5.45 -43.69
C ARG A 426 1.36 5.30 -44.87
N ALA A 427 2.67 5.23 -44.61
CA ALA A 427 3.69 5.12 -45.65
C ALA A 427 3.53 6.14 -46.81
N GLY A 428 3.11 7.38 -46.48
CA GLY A 428 2.85 8.45 -47.45
C GLY A 428 1.48 8.41 -48.14
N GLN A 429 0.70 7.35 -47.99
CA GLN A 429 -0.64 7.22 -48.56
C GLN A 429 -1.72 7.62 -47.55
N THR A 430 -2.85 8.13 -48.04
CA THR A 430 -4.02 8.45 -47.22
C THR A 430 -4.88 7.20 -47.07
N VAL A 431 -5.10 6.77 -45.84
CA VAL A 431 -5.93 5.61 -45.48
C VAL A 431 -7.08 6.08 -44.61
N THR A 432 -8.29 5.64 -44.94
CA THR A 432 -9.50 5.93 -44.15
C THR A 432 -9.89 4.69 -43.36
N LEU A 433 -10.00 4.83 -42.05
CA LEU A 433 -10.36 3.78 -41.11
C LEU A 433 -11.77 4.08 -40.59
N ARG A 434 -12.66 3.07 -40.63
CA ARG A 434 -14.07 3.24 -40.25
C ARG A 434 -14.48 2.20 -39.23
N GLY A 435 -15.36 2.59 -38.34
CA GLY A 435 -16.07 1.69 -37.46
C GLY A 435 -17.10 2.45 -36.64
N ARG A 436 -17.53 1.86 -35.53
CA ARG A 436 -18.57 2.41 -34.67
C ARG A 436 -18.04 2.57 -33.25
N LEU A 437 -18.36 3.69 -32.63
CA LEU A 437 -18.09 3.94 -31.22
C LEU A 437 -18.97 3.00 -30.38
N PRO A 438 -18.43 2.39 -29.29
CA PRO A 438 -19.24 1.58 -28.38
C PRO A 438 -20.45 2.37 -27.88
N ASP A 439 -21.60 1.72 -27.73
CA ASP A 439 -22.77 2.32 -27.08
C ASP A 439 -22.43 2.67 -25.62
N PRO A 440 -22.98 3.76 -25.05
CA PRO A 440 -22.66 4.15 -23.69
C PRO A 440 -23.20 3.13 -22.69
N THR A 441 -22.34 2.64 -21.81
CA THR A 441 -22.72 1.71 -20.74
C THR A 441 -22.57 2.37 -19.38
N LEU A 442 -23.46 2.02 -18.46
CA LEU A 442 -23.24 2.25 -17.04
C LEU A 442 -22.53 1.02 -16.50
N ALA A 443 -21.35 1.23 -15.91
CA ALA A 443 -20.57 0.16 -15.33
C ALA A 443 -20.08 0.58 -13.95
N PHE A 444 -20.03 -0.39 -13.04
CA PHE A 444 -19.28 -0.23 -11.81
C PHE A 444 -17.80 -0.03 -12.15
N VAL A 445 -17.12 0.79 -11.36
CA VAL A 445 -15.67 1.01 -11.52
C VAL A 445 -14.88 -0.23 -11.11
N PHE A 446 -15.39 -0.98 -10.14
CA PHE A 446 -14.78 -2.21 -9.65
C PHE A 446 -15.73 -3.39 -9.84
N ASP A 447 -15.31 -4.40 -10.59
CA ASP A 447 -16.00 -5.68 -10.64
C ASP A 447 -15.89 -6.39 -9.29
N ARG A 448 -16.97 -7.04 -8.86
CA ARG A 448 -17.02 -7.81 -7.61
C ARG A 448 -16.96 -9.30 -7.94
N ALA A 449 -15.96 -9.99 -7.40
CA ALA A 449 -15.81 -11.43 -7.63
C ALA A 449 -16.65 -12.27 -6.67
N GLY A 450 -17.07 -11.69 -5.53
CA GLY A 450 -17.82 -12.39 -4.52
C GLY A 450 -18.33 -11.47 -3.40
N PRO A 451 -18.90 -12.05 -2.33
CA PRO A 451 -19.28 -11.29 -1.14
C PRO A 451 -18.03 -10.70 -0.47
N ALA A 452 -18.13 -9.46 0.02
CA ALA A 452 -17.17 -8.90 0.95
C ALA A 452 -17.68 -8.99 2.40
N ALA A 453 -16.74 -9.15 3.32
CA ALA A 453 -16.98 -8.90 4.74
C ALA A 453 -16.56 -7.47 5.08
N THR A 454 -17.33 -6.82 5.95
CA THR A 454 -17.04 -5.47 6.46
C THR A 454 -17.10 -5.49 7.98
N VAL A 455 -16.11 -4.86 8.63
CA VAL A 455 -16.06 -4.69 10.08
C VAL A 455 -15.81 -3.22 10.41
N ARG A 456 -16.70 -2.62 11.19
CA ARG A 456 -16.45 -1.34 11.86
C ARG A 456 -16.02 -1.62 13.28
N ALA A 457 -14.82 -1.19 13.65
CA ALA A 457 -14.24 -1.52 14.95
C ALA A 457 -13.92 -0.26 15.75
N ARG A 458 -14.16 -0.32 17.06
CA ARG A 458 -13.85 0.76 18.01
C ARG A 458 -13.29 0.21 19.31
N ALA A 459 -12.14 0.73 19.73
CA ALA A 459 -11.53 0.44 21.02
C ALA A 459 -11.83 1.55 22.04
N VAL A 460 -12.25 1.16 23.25
CA VAL A 460 -12.46 2.07 24.39
C VAL A 460 -11.99 1.38 25.67
N GLY A 461 -10.82 1.77 26.18
CA GLY A 461 -10.18 1.07 27.30
C GLY A 461 -9.90 -0.39 26.94
N ASN A 462 -10.28 -1.33 27.80
CA ASN A 462 -10.14 -2.78 27.54
C ASN A 462 -11.37 -3.40 26.86
N ARG A 463 -12.14 -2.59 26.13
CA ARG A 463 -13.33 -3.04 25.39
C ARG A 463 -13.19 -2.75 23.91
N LEU A 464 -13.35 -3.79 23.09
CA LEU A 464 -13.40 -3.68 21.64
C LEU A 464 -14.84 -3.93 21.19
N HIS A 465 -15.40 -2.96 20.46
CA HIS A 465 -16.73 -3.01 19.88
C HIS A 465 -16.60 -3.22 18.38
N LEU A 466 -17.22 -4.28 17.87
CA LEU A 466 -17.22 -4.67 16.47
C LEU A 466 -18.66 -4.67 15.96
N GLU A 467 -18.91 -4.00 14.84
CA GLU A 467 -20.10 -4.21 14.00
C GLU A 467 -19.63 -5.01 12.79
N THR A 468 -20.22 -6.18 12.56
CA THR A 468 -19.77 -7.10 11.51
C THR A 468 -20.83 -7.33 10.42
N SER A 469 -20.35 -7.58 9.22
CA SER A 469 -21.15 -8.03 8.08
C SER A 469 -20.34 -9.11 7.38
N ARG A 470 -20.88 -10.33 7.32
CA ARG A 470 -20.26 -11.49 6.66
C ARG A 470 -18.86 -11.90 7.16
N ALA A 471 -18.43 -11.41 8.31
CA ALA A 471 -17.18 -11.87 8.93
C ALA A 471 -17.46 -13.18 9.69
N GLY A 472 -16.81 -14.28 9.30
CA GLY A 472 -16.96 -15.57 10.01
C GLY A 472 -15.87 -15.76 11.07
N ARG A 473 -14.67 -15.25 10.77
CA ARG A 473 -13.50 -15.33 11.62
C ARG A 473 -12.74 -14.04 11.59
N LEU A 474 -12.46 -13.49 12.77
CA LEU A 474 -11.66 -12.29 12.94
C LEU A 474 -10.44 -12.57 13.81
N ARG A 475 -9.36 -11.85 13.51
CA ARG A 475 -8.17 -11.82 14.36
C ARG A 475 -7.94 -10.40 14.86
N ILE A 476 -7.66 -10.28 16.14
CA ILE A 476 -7.37 -9.00 16.79
C ILE A 476 -5.92 -9.03 17.27
N PHE A 477 -5.13 -8.04 16.85
CA PHE A 477 -3.75 -7.84 17.26
C PHE A 477 -3.71 -6.86 18.43
N LEU A 478 -3.08 -7.24 19.53
CA LEU A 478 -3.11 -6.48 20.77
C LEU A 478 -1.84 -5.67 20.95
N HIS A 479 -2.02 -4.38 21.20
CA HIS A 479 -0.96 -3.43 21.51
C HIS A 479 -1.24 -2.78 22.87
N PRO A 480 -0.21 -2.50 23.68
CA PRO A 480 -0.35 -1.84 25.00
C PRO A 480 -1.05 -0.48 24.97
N ASP A 481 -0.91 0.27 23.87
CA ASP A 481 -1.56 1.58 23.71
C ASP A 481 -3.02 1.44 23.26
N LEU A 482 -3.43 0.26 22.78
CA LEU A 482 -4.82 -0.06 22.42
C LEU A 482 -5.60 -0.60 23.62
N VAL A 483 -4.98 -1.50 24.40
CA VAL A 483 -5.58 -2.17 25.56
C VAL A 483 -4.54 -2.35 26.67
N ASN A 484 -4.96 -2.26 27.95
CA ASN A 484 -4.06 -2.51 29.06
C ASN A 484 -3.85 -4.03 29.27
N PRO A 485 -2.63 -4.58 29.14
CA PRO A 485 -2.37 -6.01 29.25
C PRO A 485 -2.52 -6.58 30.67
N ASP A 486 -2.70 -5.75 31.70
CA ASP A 486 -2.93 -6.15 33.10
C ASP A 486 -4.42 -6.24 33.45
N ARG A 487 -5.32 -5.95 32.50
CA ARG A 487 -6.76 -6.00 32.69
C ARG A 487 -7.42 -6.97 31.71
N PRO A 488 -8.53 -7.62 32.09
CA PRO A 488 -9.28 -8.46 31.18
C PRO A 488 -9.75 -7.67 29.96
N LEU A 489 -9.54 -8.23 28.77
CA LEU A 489 -10.07 -7.75 27.51
C LEU A 489 -11.51 -8.25 27.33
N THR A 490 -12.40 -7.39 26.88
CA THR A 490 -13.75 -7.77 26.44
C THR A 490 -13.92 -7.40 24.96
N VAL A 491 -14.37 -8.34 24.14
CA VAL A 491 -14.78 -8.08 22.75
C VAL A 491 -16.28 -8.26 22.62
N ILE A 492 -16.94 -7.27 22.05
CA ILE A 492 -18.38 -7.22 21.82
C ILE A 492 -18.57 -7.12 20.31
N ALA A 493 -19.11 -8.16 19.68
CA ALA A 493 -19.49 -8.16 18.27
C ALA A 493 -21.01 -8.16 18.14
N ASP A 494 -21.56 -7.21 17.38
CA ASP A 494 -22.99 -7.10 17.08
C ASP A 494 -23.88 -7.14 18.34
N GLY A 495 -23.41 -6.45 19.40
CA GLY A 495 -24.09 -6.34 20.69
C GLY A 495 -23.89 -7.54 21.64
N ARG A 496 -23.19 -8.60 21.21
CA ARG A 496 -22.93 -9.81 21.99
C ARG A 496 -21.47 -9.87 22.43
N THR A 497 -21.22 -10.22 23.69
CA THR A 497 -19.86 -10.51 24.16
C THR A 497 -19.37 -11.83 23.55
N VAL A 498 -18.35 -11.74 22.69
CA VAL A 498 -17.75 -12.90 21.99
C VAL A 498 -16.44 -13.34 22.61
N PHE A 499 -15.80 -12.47 23.41
CA PHE A 499 -14.59 -12.80 24.16
C PHE A 499 -14.55 -12.04 25.48
N THR A 500 -14.14 -12.70 26.56
CA THR A 500 -13.72 -12.04 27.80
C THR A 500 -12.60 -12.85 28.45
N GLY A 501 -11.47 -12.23 28.70
CA GLY A 501 -10.35 -12.92 29.33
C GLY A 501 -9.09 -12.08 29.43
N GLN A 502 -8.14 -12.58 30.21
CA GLN A 502 -6.78 -12.03 30.24
C GLN A 502 -6.02 -12.53 29.01
N VAL A 503 -5.29 -11.64 28.32
CA VAL A 503 -4.41 -12.02 27.21
C VAL A 503 -3.00 -11.60 27.59
N ALA A 504 -2.11 -12.58 27.75
CA ALA A 504 -0.73 -12.33 28.14
C ALA A 504 0.10 -11.87 26.93
N PRO A 505 0.98 -10.86 27.09
CA PRO A 505 1.99 -10.52 26.09
C PRO A 505 2.93 -11.69 25.80
N ASP A 506 3.27 -11.90 24.52
CA ASP A 506 4.20 -12.91 24.02
C ASP A 506 5.42 -12.22 23.35
N PRO A 507 6.62 -12.25 23.97
CA PRO A 507 7.84 -11.72 23.39
C PRO A 507 8.21 -12.32 22.03
N ALA A 508 7.91 -13.60 21.80
CA ALA A 508 8.17 -14.26 20.53
C ALA A 508 7.22 -13.76 19.44
N TYR A 509 5.96 -13.51 19.80
CA TYR A 509 5.01 -12.87 18.90
C TYR A 509 5.47 -11.46 18.51
N LEU A 510 5.83 -10.63 19.49
CA LEU A 510 6.32 -9.28 19.26
C LEU A 510 7.50 -9.24 18.29
N LEU A 511 8.49 -10.13 18.47
CA LEU A 511 9.65 -10.18 17.59
C LEU A 511 9.27 -10.65 16.19
N ARG A 512 8.38 -11.64 16.02
CA ARG A 512 7.89 -12.05 14.69
C ARG A 512 7.14 -10.91 14.00
N ASP A 513 6.29 -10.19 14.74
CA ASP A 513 5.54 -9.04 14.26
C ASP A 513 6.48 -7.90 13.80
N TYR A 514 7.48 -7.58 14.63
CA TYR A 514 8.54 -6.63 14.30
C TYR A 514 9.30 -7.07 13.05
N LEU A 515 9.73 -8.32 12.93
CA LEU A 515 10.50 -8.77 11.76
C LEU A 515 9.69 -8.72 10.46
N ALA A 516 8.37 -8.92 10.55
CA ALA A 516 7.46 -8.87 9.41
C ALA A 516 7.24 -7.45 8.85
N ARG A 517 7.48 -6.38 9.64
CA ARG A 517 7.20 -4.97 9.25
C ARG A 517 8.35 -3.99 9.45
N ARG A 518 9.28 -4.36 10.33
CA ARG A 518 10.34 -3.52 10.92
C ARG A 518 9.85 -2.21 11.51
N ASP A 519 8.61 -2.19 11.99
CA ASP A 519 7.95 -1.03 12.58
C ASP A 519 8.19 -1.03 14.10
N ARG A 520 8.88 -0.01 14.62
CA ARG A 520 9.23 0.08 16.05
C ARG A 520 8.17 0.79 16.89
N ARG A 521 7.11 1.29 16.24
CA ARG A 521 6.02 2.05 16.86
C ARG A 521 4.78 1.17 17.02
N ARG A 522 4.49 0.33 16.02
CA ARG A 522 3.40 -0.65 16.02
C ARG A 522 3.94 -2.06 16.29
N LEU A 523 4.09 -2.37 17.58
CA LEU A 523 4.64 -3.65 18.07
C LEU A 523 3.54 -4.45 18.78
N TYR A 524 2.83 -5.31 18.04
CA TYR A 524 1.79 -6.14 18.65
C TYR A 524 2.41 -7.22 19.53
N GLU A 525 1.81 -7.45 20.70
CA GLU A 525 2.38 -8.34 21.72
C GLU A 525 1.63 -9.65 21.85
N ALA A 526 0.40 -9.69 21.36
CA ALA A 526 -0.42 -10.89 21.35
C ALA A 526 -1.45 -10.77 20.22
N GLU A 527 -2.10 -11.89 19.93
CA GLU A 527 -3.30 -11.91 19.12
C GLU A 527 -4.37 -12.78 19.77
N ILE A 528 -5.62 -12.48 19.47
CA ILE A 528 -6.74 -13.38 19.73
C ILE A 528 -7.48 -13.65 18.43
N VAL A 529 -8.06 -14.82 18.34
CA VAL A 529 -8.92 -15.24 17.25
C VAL A 529 -10.35 -15.35 17.77
N LEU A 530 -11.28 -14.81 17.00
CA LEU A 530 -12.72 -14.86 17.22
C LEU A 530 -13.30 -15.71 16.08
N ASP A 531 -13.87 -16.85 16.44
CA ASP A 531 -14.53 -17.77 15.52
C ASP A 531 -16.06 -17.68 15.70
N ASP A 532 -16.81 -18.18 14.72
CA ASP A 532 -18.28 -18.31 14.75
C ASP A 532 -19.05 -16.99 14.99
N LEU A 533 -18.63 -15.91 14.32
CA LEU A 533 -19.23 -14.57 14.41
C LEU A 533 -20.58 -14.42 13.67
#